data_AF-M1ERA1-F1
#
_entry.id   AF-M1ERA1-F1
#
_cell.length_a   1.000
_cell.length_b   1.000
_cell.length_c   1.000
_cell.angle_alpha   90.00
_cell.angle_beta   90.00
_cell.angle_gamma   90.00
#
_symmetry.space_group_name_H-M   'P 1'
#
loop_
_entity.id
_entity.type
_entity.pdbx_description
1 polymer ?
#
loop_
_entity_poly.entity_id
_entity_poly.type
_entity_poly.pdbx_seq_one_letter_code
_entity_poly.pdbx_strand_id
1 'polypeptide(L)'
;VVADRRYLEQALAWFRARYDSPVFVVSSNGMTWCRENIDASLGDVVFAGNGIENSPAKDFALLTQCNHTIMTIGTFGIWAAYLAGGETIYLANYTLPDSPFLKLFKPEAAFLPEWIGIQADLSPLLK
;
A
#
# COMPACT_ATOMS: atom_id res chain seq x y z
N VAL A 1 2.86 6.05 12.24
CA VAL A 1 2.31 6.62 10.98
C VAL A 1 1.50 5.54 10.32
N VAL A 2 0.37 5.90 9.72
CA VAL A 2 -0.41 5.02 8.84
C VAL A 2 -0.48 5.69 7.46
N ALA A 3 -0.67 4.90 6.41
CA ALA A 3 -0.94 5.47 5.09
C ALA A 3 -2.21 6.33 5.17
N ASP A 4 -2.10 7.58 4.74
CA ASP A 4 -3.23 8.50 4.72
C ASP A 4 -3.95 8.43 3.36
N ARG A 5 -5.10 9.11 3.30
CA ARG A 5 -5.88 9.23 2.06
C ARG A 5 -5.06 9.84 0.92
N ARG A 6 -4.24 10.85 1.22
CA ARG A 6 -3.43 11.56 0.21
C ARG A 6 -2.41 10.64 -0.46
N TYR A 7 -1.74 9.78 0.32
CA TYR A 7 -0.85 8.76 -0.22
C TYR A 7 -1.56 7.84 -1.21
N LEU A 8 -2.73 7.31 -0.84
CA LEU A 8 -3.49 6.40 -1.70
C LEU A 8 -3.97 7.11 -2.97
N GLU A 9 -4.44 8.36 -2.87
CA GLU A 9 -4.83 9.17 -4.03
C GLU A 9 -3.66 9.36 -5.01
N GLN A 10 -2.46 9.67 -4.51
CA GLN A 10 -1.26 9.82 -5.34
C GLN A 10 -0.84 8.49 -5.99
N ALA A 11 -0.89 7.40 -5.24
CA ALA A 11 -0.52 6.07 -5.75
C ALA A 11 -1.49 5.59 -6.85
N LEU A 12 -2.80 5.74 -6.64
CA LEU A 12 -3.82 5.41 -7.65
C LEU A 12 -3.66 6.28 -8.89
N ALA A 13 -3.47 7.60 -8.71
CA ALA A 13 -3.25 8.53 -9.82
C ALA A 13 -2.01 8.17 -10.65
N TRP A 14 -0.93 7.72 -9.99
CA TRP A 14 0.29 7.28 -10.67
C TRP A 14 0.03 6.12 -11.63
N PHE A 15 -0.70 5.10 -11.20
CA PHE A 15 -1.07 3.97 -12.07
C PHE A 15 -2.08 4.36 -13.15
N ARG A 16 -3.08 5.19 -12.81
CA ARG A 16 -4.07 5.72 -13.78
C ARG A 16 -3.42 6.53 -14.91
N ALA A 17 -2.32 7.24 -14.63
CA ALA A 17 -1.60 8.00 -15.64
C ALA A 17 -0.72 7.14 -16.56
N ARG A 18 -0.43 5.90 -16.19
CA ARG A 18 0.56 5.05 -16.84
C ARG A 18 -0.03 3.85 -17.57
N TYR A 19 -1.19 3.37 -17.11
CA TYR A 19 -1.85 2.20 -17.65
C TYR A 19 -3.23 2.55 -18.16
N ASP A 20 -3.59 2.01 -19.32
CA ASP A 20 -4.93 2.12 -19.87
C ASP A 20 -5.90 1.23 -19.08
N SER A 21 -6.95 1.84 -18.52
CA SER A 21 -8.05 1.14 -17.83
C SER A 21 -7.60 0.19 -16.69
N PRO A 22 -6.85 0.68 -15.69
CA PRO A 22 -6.42 -0.14 -14.56
C PRO A 22 -7.62 -0.60 -13.72
N VAL A 23 -7.50 -1.74 -13.06
CA VAL A 23 -8.44 -2.20 -12.02
C VAL A 23 -7.68 -2.30 -10.70
N PHE A 24 -8.17 -1.63 -9.68
CA PHE A 24 -7.59 -1.62 -8.35
C PHE A 24 -8.32 -2.58 -7.44
N VAL A 25 -7.65 -3.67 -7.05
CA VAL A 25 -8.17 -4.64 -6.10
C VAL A 25 -7.73 -4.28 -4.69
N VAL A 26 -8.68 -4.00 -3.81
CA VAL A 26 -8.43 -3.55 -2.43
C VAL A 26 -8.71 -4.68 -1.44
N SER A 27 -7.70 -5.02 -0.64
CA SER A 27 -7.81 -5.84 0.56
C SER A 27 -7.08 -5.17 1.73
N SER A 28 -7.67 -5.28 2.93
CA SER A 28 -7.19 -4.70 4.17
C SER A 28 -7.92 -5.35 5.34
N ASN A 29 -7.34 -5.34 6.54
CA ASN A 29 -8.08 -5.60 7.78
C ASN A 29 -8.98 -4.42 8.18
N GLY A 30 -8.69 -3.22 7.66
CA GLY A 30 -9.47 -2.00 7.84
C GLY A 30 -10.37 -1.69 6.64
N MET A 31 -11.20 -2.64 6.20
CA MET A 31 -12.03 -2.46 4.99
C MET A 31 -13.04 -1.31 5.10
N THR A 32 -13.56 -1.00 6.29
CA THR A 32 -14.44 0.16 6.51
C THR A 32 -13.71 1.46 6.18
N TRP A 33 -12.50 1.63 6.72
CA TRP A 33 -11.67 2.80 6.45
C TRP A 33 -11.34 2.91 4.95
N CYS A 34 -11.05 1.79 4.29
CA CYS A 34 -10.78 1.77 2.85
C CYS A 34 -11.97 2.28 2.03
N ARG A 35 -13.20 1.84 2.36
CA ARG A 35 -14.41 2.30 1.65
C ARG A 35 -14.71 3.78 1.86
N GLU A 36 -14.34 4.32 3.03
CA GLU A 36 -14.54 5.74 3.36
C GLU A 36 -13.48 6.66 2.73
N ASN A 37 -12.27 6.15 2.47
CA ASN A 37 -11.11 6.98 2.11
C ASN A 37 -10.57 6.74 0.70
N ILE A 38 -10.93 5.65 0.03
CA ILE A 38 -10.52 5.37 -1.36
C ILE A 38 -11.63 5.82 -2.30
N ASP A 39 -11.30 6.73 -3.21
CA ASP A 39 -12.23 7.20 -4.25
C ASP A 39 -12.43 6.11 -5.33
N ALA A 40 -13.63 5.53 -5.31
CA ALA A 40 -14.10 4.53 -6.27
C ALA A 40 -15.08 5.12 -7.31
N SER A 41 -15.23 6.45 -7.39
CA SER A 41 -16.20 7.11 -8.28
C SER A 41 -15.96 6.86 -9.77
N LEU A 42 -14.73 6.51 -10.16
CA LEU A 42 -14.36 6.17 -11.53
C LEU A 42 -14.73 4.74 -11.95
N GLY A 43 -15.22 3.91 -11.01
CA GLY A 43 -15.62 2.53 -11.29
C GLY A 43 -14.46 1.55 -11.49
N ASP A 44 -13.22 1.98 -11.24
CA ASP A 44 -11.99 1.20 -11.41
C ASP A 44 -11.50 0.53 -10.10
N VAL A 45 -12.24 0.67 -8.99
CA VAL A 45 -11.87 0.12 -7.68
C VAL A 45 -12.82 -1.00 -7.26
N VAL A 46 -12.25 -2.13 -6.84
CA VAL A 46 -12.97 -3.31 -6.32
C VAL A 46 -12.51 -3.60 -4.90
N PHE A 47 -13.43 -3.47 -3.93
CA PHE A 47 -13.18 -3.82 -2.54
C PHE A 47 -13.37 -5.33 -2.29
N ALA A 48 -12.33 -6.11 -2.56
CA ALA A 48 -12.36 -7.57 -2.53
C ALA A 48 -12.07 -8.20 -1.16
N GLY A 49 -11.34 -7.49 -0.28
CA GLY A 49 -10.97 -8.00 1.04
C GLY A 49 -12.17 -8.22 1.97
N ASN A 50 -12.09 -9.26 2.80
CA ASN A 50 -13.13 -9.59 3.78
C ASN A 50 -12.89 -8.97 5.17
N GLY A 51 -11.71 -8.38 5.42
CA GLY A 51 -11.34 -7.77 6.69
C GLY A 51 -10.99 -8.77 7.81
N ILE A 52 -10.90 -10.07 7.50
CA ILE A 52 -10.70 -11.14 8.48
C ILE A 52 -9.22 -11.51 8.57
N GLU A 53 -8.53 -10.97 9.57
CA GLU A 53 -7.08 -11.19 9.76
C GLU A 53 -6.69 -12.66 10.02
N ASN A 54 -7.58 -13.45 10.64
CA ASN A 54 -7.29 -14.86 10.95
C ASN A 54 -7.45 -15.81 9.75
N SER A 55 -7.87 -15.29 8.60
CA SER A 55 -8.00 -16.04 7.35
C SER A 55 -7.44 -15.23 6.16
N PRO A 56 -6.15 -14.82 6.22
CA PRO A 56 -5.60 -13.86 5.27
C PRO A 56 -5.23 -14.52 3.93
N ALA A 57 -5.24 -15.85 3.85
CA ALA A 57 -4.70 -16.60 2.72
C ALA A 57 -5.42 -16.30 1.40
N LYS A 58 -6.74 -16.10 1.41
CA LYS A 58 -7.51 -15.79 0.19
C LYS A 58 -7.18 -14.39 -0.32
N ASP A 59 -7.16 -13.42 0.57
CA ASP A 59 -6.82 -12.04 0.29
C ASP A 59 -5.38 -11.93 -0.22
N PHE A 60 -4.45 -12.61 0.44
CA PHE A 60 -3.05 -12.65 0.03
C PHE A 60 -2.88 -13.29 -1.34
N ALA A 61 -3.50 -14.46 -1.57
CA ALA A 61 -3.46 -15.12 -2.88
C ALA A 61 -3.99 -14.21 -3.99
N LEU A 62 -5.12 -13.53 -3.76
CA LEU A 62 -5.67 -12.56 -4.71
C LEU A 62 -4.68 -11.43 -5.04
N LEU A 63 -4.07 -10.82 -4.02
CA LEU A 63 -3.10 -9.74 -4.22
C LEU A 63 -1.86 -10.19 -5.01
N THR A 64 -1.35 -11.40 -4.76
CA THR A 64 -0.20 -11.95 -5.51
C THR A 64 -0.48 -12.20 -7.00
N GLN A 65 -1.75 -12.23 -7.42
CA GLN A 65 -2.13 -12.38 -8.83
C GLN A 65 -2.29 -11.03 -9.55
N CYS A 66 -2.17 -9.91 -8.85
CA CYS A 66 -2.23 -8.58 -9.47
C CYS A 66 -0.95 -8.29 -10.26
N ASN A 67 -1.05 -7.46 -11.30
CA ASN A 67 0.12 -7.09 -12.12
C ASN A 67 1.06 -6.14 -11.40
N HIS A 68 0.53 -5.29 -10.51
CA HIS A 68 1.24 -4.22 -9.82
C HIS A 68 0.71 -4.11 -8.39
N THR A 69 1.47 -3.46 -7.50
CA THR A 69 1.07 -3.33 -6.09
C THR A 69 1.15 -1.89 -5.61
N ILE A 70 0.10 -1.43 -4.93
CA ILE A 70 0.17 -0.31 -4.00
C ILE A 70 0.11 -0.93 -2.60
N MET A 71 1.13 -0.70 -1.77
CA MET A 71 1.15 -1.22 -0.40
C MET A 71 1.29 -0.10 0.63
N THR A 72 0.78 -0.35 1.83
CA THR A 72 1.01 0.52 2.99
C THR A 72 2.13 -0.09 3.85
N ILE A 73 2.10 0.11 5.17
CA ILE A 73 3.13 -0.40 6.08
C ILE A 73 2.73 -1.81 6.53
N GLY A 74 3.62 -2.78 6.35
CA GLY A 74 3.48 -4.10 6.95
C GLY A 74 4.05 -5.21 6.08
N THR A 75 4.37 -6.33 6.72
CA THR A 75 4.93 -7.51 6.06
C THR A 75 3.96 -8.12 5.04
N PHE A 76 2.65 -8.01 5.26
CA PHE A 76 1.63 -8.50 4.35
C PHE A 76 1.73 -7.85 2.97
N GLY A 77 1.79 -6.51 2.91
CA GLY A 77 1.95 -5.78 1.65
C GLY A 77 3.29 -6.04 0.99
N ILE A 78 4.38 -6.10 1.77
CA ILE A 78 5.75 -6.36 1.27
C ILE A 78 5.81 -7.70 0.55
N TRP A 79 5.31 -8.78 1.17
CA TRP A 79 5.36 -10.10 0.54
C TRP A 79 4.39 -10.24 -0.63
N ALA A 80 3.22 -9.59 -0.57
CA ALA A 80 2.30 -9.57 -1.71
C ALA A 80 2.94 -8.89 -2.92
N ALA A 81 3.58 -7.73 -2.72
CA ALA A 81 4.30 -7.00 -3.77
C ALA A 81 5.46 -7.81 -4.36
N TYR A 82 6.27 -8.42 -3.49
CA TYR A 82 7.42 -9.23 -3.91
C TYR A 82 7.00 -10.41 -4.77
N LEU A 83 5.91 -11.09 -4.41
CA LEU A 83 5.40 -12.25 -5.16
C LEU A 83 4.62 -11.86 -6.42
N ALA A 84 3.95 -10.70 -6.43
CA ALA A 84 3.30 -10.17 -7.63
C ALA A 84 4.32 -9.78 -8.72
N GLY A 85 5.50 -9.28 -8.31
CA GLY A 85 6.66 -9.13 -9.20
C GLY A 85 6.57 -7.98 -10.22
N GLY A 86 5.62 -7.06 -10.09
CA GLY A 86 5.51 -5.87 -10.95
C GLY A 86 5.87 -4.55 -10.26
N GLU A 87 5.61 -3.43 -10.96
CA GLU A 87 5.78 -2.09 -10.38
C GLU A 87 5.06 -1.97 -9.03
N THR A 88 5.79 -1.50 -8.02
CA THR A 88 5.30 -1.40 -6.65
C THR A 88 5.47 0.02 -6.11
N ILE A 89 4.39 0.60 -5.60
CA ILE A 89 4.40 1.84 -4.84
C ILE A 89 4.29 1.51 -3.35
N TYR A 90 5.17 2.09 -2.53
CA TYR A 90 5.15 1.94 -1.08
C TYR A 90 5.18 3.29 -0.36
N LEU A 91 4.65 3.30 0.86
CA LEU A 91 4.76 4.45 1.75
C LEU A 91 6.19 4.53 2.30
N ALA A 92 6.92 5.58 1.95
CA ALA A 92 8.29 5.83 2.38
C ALA A 92 8.35 6.78 3.58
N ASN A 93 9.44 6.74 4.33
CA ASN A 93 9.73 7.64 5.46
C ASN A 93 8.58 7.79 6.48
N TYR A 94 7.90 6.67 6.77
CA TYR A 94 6.82 6.59 7.74
C TYR A 94 7.30 6.47 9.21
N THR A 95 8.59 6.68 9.45
CA THR A 95 9.21 6.60 10.78
C THR A 95 9.82 7.96 11.11
N LEU A 96 9.64 8.42 12.35
CA LEU A 96 10.28 9.65 12.82
C LEU A 96 11.81 9.54 12.73
N PRO A 97 12.54 10.63 12.45
CA PRO A 97 13.99 10.59 12.22
C PRO A 97 14.82 10.01 13.38
N ASP A 98 14.34 10.14 14.62
CA ASP A 98 14.97 9.69 15.86
C ASP A 98 14.43 8.35 16.37
N SER A 99 13.54 7.70 15.61
CA SER A 99 12.90 6.47 16.04
C SER A 99 13.93 5.34 16.26
N PRO A 100 13.92 4.66 17.44
CA PRO A 100 14.75 3.49 17.68
C PRO A 100 14.52 2.37 16.65
N PHE A 101 13.35 2.35 16.00
CA PHE A 101 13.02 1.40 14.95
C PHE A 101 14.00 1.46 13.77
N LEU A 102 14.56 2.62 13.46
CA LEU A 102 15.57 2.80 12.40
C LEU A 102 16.90 2.10 12.68
N LYS A 103 17.14 1.66 13.93
CA LYS A 103 18.30 0.82 14.26
C LYS A 103 18.12 -0.62 13.77
N LEU A 104 16.87 -1.09 13.69
CA LEU A 104 16.51 -2.45 13.32
C LEU A 104 16.05 -2.53 11.87
N PHE A 105 15.14 -1.65 11.47
CA PHE A 105 14.56 -1.63 10.14
C PHE A 105 15.43 -0.82 9.19
N LYS A 106 15.87 -1.47 8.11
CA LYS A 106 16.60 -0.86 7.00
C LYS A 106 15.70 -0.93 5.77
N PRO A 107 15.11 0.18 5.31
CA PRO A 107 14.27 0.20 4.12
C PRO A 107 14.93 -0.48 2.91
N GLU A 108 16.23 -0.31 2.76
CA GLU A 108 17.03 -0.86 1.66
C GLU A 108 17.15 -2.38 1.70
N ALA A 109 16.92 -3.00 2.87
CA ALA A 109 16.86 -4.45 3.03
C ALA A 109 15.43 -5.01 2.89
N ALA A 110 14.42 -4.15 2.97
CA ALA A 110 13.00 -4.53 2.95
C ALA A 110 12.32 -4.26 1.60
N PHE A 111 12.78 -3.26 0.86
CA PHE A 111 12.18 -2.80 -0.39
C PHE A 111 13.16 -2.98 -1.54
N LEU A 112 12.66 -3.40 -2.70
CA LEU A 112 13.49 -3.56 -3.89
C LEU A 112 13.92 -2.19 -4.45
N PRO A 113 15.13 -2.05 -5.01
CA PRO A 113 15.63 -0.78 -5.54
C PRO A 113 14.73 -0.13 -6.61
N GLU A 114 14.01 -0.94 -7.38
CA GLU A 114 13.07 -0.51 -8.42
C GLU A 114 11.70 -0.08 -7.89
N TRP A 115 11.41 -0.28 -6.60
CA TRP A 115 10.15 0.14 -6.00
C TRP A 115 10.10 1.64 -5.77
N ILE A 116 8.89 2.21 -5.90
CA ILE A 116 8.67 3.65 -5.90
C ILE A 116 8.14 4.08 -4.53
N GLY A 117 8.91 4.90 -3.82
CA GLY A 117 8.53 5.42 -2.50
C GLY A 117 7.80 6.75 -2.57
N ILE A 118 6.54 6.81 -2.10
CA ILE A 118 5.84 8.07 -1.84
C ILE A 118 5.97 8.42 -0.36
N GLN A 119 6.40 9.64 -0.07
CA GLN A 119 6.71 10.11 1.27
C GLN A 119 5.46 10.21 2.15
N ALA A 120 5.54 9.65 3.36
CA ALA A 120 4.50 9.82 4.36
C ALA A 120 4.41 11.26 4.87
N ASP A 121 3.19 11.71 5.19
CA ASP A 121 3.00 12.97 5.92
C ASP A 121 3.20 12.76 7.42
N LEU A 122 4.31 13.28 7.94
CA LEU A 122 4.65 13.23 9.36
C LEU A 122 4.15 14.45 10.14
N SER A 123 3.64 15.48 9.47
CA SER A 123 3.20 16.74 10.10
C SER A 123 2.23 16.55 11.26
N PRO A 124 1.29 15.59 11.25
CA PRO A 124 0.40 15.34 12.38
C PRO A 124 1.10 14.88 13.68
N LEU A 125 2.31 14.32 13.58
CA LEU A 125 3.06 13.77 14.72
C LEU A 125 4.09 14.74 15.31
N LEU A 126 4.38 15.84 14.61
CA LEU A 126 5.39 16.83 15.01
C LEU A 126 4.77 17.99 15.83
N LYS A 127 3.61 17.76 16.43
CA LYS A 127 2.88 18.74 17.27
C LYS A 127 3.25 18.62 18.73
#